data_AF-A0A6V8KXS3-F1
#
_entry.id   AF-A0A6V8KXS3-F1
#
_cell.length_a   1.000
_cell.length_b   1.000
_cell.length_c   1.000
_cell.angle_alpha   90.00
_cell.angle_beta   90.00
_cell.angle_gamma   90.00
#
_symmetry.space_group_name_H-M   'P 1'
#
loop_
_entity.id
_entity.type
_entity.pdbx_description
1 polymer ?
#
loop_
_entity_poly.entity_id
_entity_poly.type
_entity_poly.pdbx_seq_one_letter_code
_entity_poly.pdbx_strand_id
1 'polypeptide(L)'
;MTSVTRTRRGLVLGLAGLLAAAGAVAVLAAAPITAGAAACPALPGSLPEAGALPVVSELPDPFKFYDGTRLTSSADWNCRREQLRELLQYYEYGHLPPAPTSVTGTRNGNTLTVTVQANGRTASFNATLRLPSGNGPFPAIIMLNPLAATATNRGYAEVSIDPNSIASDSTAKTGAFWTANGTTVDTGVLMAWAWGVHRTLDALGAVPQIDVTKVGVSGYSRYGKAAVVAGAFDDRIALTVPGSAGTAGMGNYRFFFTGGSNDETLNDILGAAYWFTPRFATFRNQATRLPIDQNSLGALLAPRPLLITNGTEGSDIRTNPQGTGLSYRAAQMVYQYLGARDRIGVAYRSGGHQIDINDYNAVMDFADKYVKGLAVSRTFDTVPYPAPTTAQIPWTIPSGGGPTSAPPTSSPPTSAPPTSAPPTSAPPTTSAPVGACGATYRTVNAWSGGYQGEVTVRAGTAAINGWTVRWALPAGTTISQLWNGTYTVSGGAATVRNATYNGSLAANASTTFGFLGTGSPSTPTLTCTSP
;
A
#
# COMPACT_ATOMS: atom_id res chain seq x y z
N MET A 1 -51.10 74.34 -33.00
CA MET A 1 -49.71 74.00 -32.63
C MET A 1 -49.76 73.18 -31.34
N THR A 2 -49.10 72.01 -31.34
CA THR A 2 -48.66 71.15 -30.20
C THR A 2 -49.75 70.63 -29.22
N SER A 3 -50.29 69.41 -29.38
CA SER A 3 -49.80 68.06 -28.98
C SER A 3 -49.84 67.81 -27.45
N VAL A 4 -50.86 67.12 -26.88
CA VAL A 4 -50.99 65.65 -26.60
C VAL A 4 -49.91 65.16 -25.60
N THR A 5 -50.18 64.60 -24.41
CA THR A 5 -50.83 63.29 -24.14
C THR A 5 -51.14 63.07 -22.64
N ARG A 6 -52.18 62.27 -22.34
CA ARG A 6 -52.58 61.69 -21.04
C ARG A 6 -51.62 60.61 -20.52
N THR A 7 -51.66 60.33 -19.21
CA THR A 7 -51.43 58.96 -18.69
C THR A 7 -52.34 58.65 -17.49
N ARG A 8 -53.00 57.49 -17.58
CA ARG A 8 -53.92 56.90 -16.58
C ARG A 8 -53.14 56.07 -15.56
N ARG A 9 -53.63 56.07 -14.31
CA ARG A 9 -53.25 55.14 -13.24
C ARG A 9 -53.81 53.73 -13.54
N GLY A 10 -53.00 52.71 -13.32
CA GLY A 10 -53.39 51.30 -13.38
C GLY A 10 -52.56 50.48 -12.39
N LEU A 11 -53.25 49.84 -11.45
CA LEU A 11 -52.76 48.95 -10.40
C LEU A 11 -52.38 47.58 -11.02
N VAL A 12 -51.22 47.01 -10.67
CA VAL A 12 -50.88 45.61 -11.04
C VAL A 12 -50.36 44.86 -9.80
N LEU A 13 -51.01 43.73 -9.54
CA LEU A 13 -50.73 42.72 -8.52
C LEU A 13 -49.31 42.15 -8.66
N GLY A 14 -48.61 42.00 -7.52
CA GLY A 14 -47.35 41.26 -7.44
C GLY A 14 -47.58 39.75 -7.47
N LEU A 15 -46.98 39.07 -8.46
CA LEU A 15 -46.82 37.62 -8.48
C LEU A 15 -45.51 37.28 -7.72
N ALA A 16 -45.63 36.50 -6.65
CA ALA A 16 -44.49 35.95 -5.93
C ALA A 16 -43.89 34.78 -6.73
N GLY A 17 -42.71 35.00 -7.32
CA GLY A 17 -41.86 33.92 -7.85
C GLY A 17 -40.94 33.40 -6.75
N LEU A 18 -41.07 32.11 -6.41
CA LEU A 18 -40.07 31.39 -5.60
C LEU A 18 -38.75 31.33 -6.39
N LEU A 19 -37.74 32.10 -5.96
CA LEU A 19 -36.35 31.84 -6.32
C LEU A 19 -35.79 30.75 -5.40
N ALA A 20 -35.39 29.62 -5.99
CA ALA A 20 -34.55 28.64 -5.33
C ALA A 20 -33.20 29.27 -5.02
N ALA A 21 -32.86 29.39 -3.74
CA ALA A 21 -31.54 29.83 -3.30
C ALA A 21 -30.52 28.71 -3.60
N ALA A 22 -29.71 28.89 -4.64
CA ALA A 22 -28.47 28.14 -4.80
C ALA A 22 -27.52 28.59 -3.68
N GLY A 23 -27.31 27.71 -2.70
CA GLY A 23 -26.33 27.92 -1.65
C GLY A 23 -24.93 27.89 -2.23
N ALA A 24 -24.35 29.06 -2.50
CA ALA A 24 -22.92 29.20 -2.77
C ALA A 24 -22.17 28.94 -1.45
N VAL A 25 -21.51 27.79 -1.35
CA VAL A 25 -20.54 27.53 -0.28
C VAL A 25 -19.33 28.42 -0.56
N ALA A 26 -19.22 29.51 0.18
CA ALA A 26 -18.02 30.34 0.19
C ALA A 26 -16.86 29.51 0.76
N VAL A 27 -15.94 29.11 -0.12
CA VAL A 27 -14.64 28.57 0.28
C VAL A 27 -13.90 29.74 0.96
N LEU A 28 -13.71 29.65 2.28
CA LEU A 28 -12.78 30.55 2.97
C LEU A 28 -11.39 30.30 2.39
N ALA A 29 -10.92 31.21 1.54
CA ALA A 29 -9.51 31.30 1.21
C ALA A 29 -8.75 31.58 2.51
N ALA A 30 -7.87 30.66 2.90
CA ALA A 30 -6.96 30.90 4.01
C ALA A 30 -6.13 32.15 3.68
N ALA A 31 -6.20 33.16 4.54
CA ALA A 31 -5.34 34.34 4.45
C ALA A 31 -3.86 33.91 4.49
N PRO A 32 -2.97 34.56 3.71
CA PRO A 32 -1.57 34.18 3.68
C PRO A 32 -0.96 34.42 5.06
N ILE A 33 -0.41 33.36 5.65
CA ILE A 33 0.43 33.46 6.84
C ILE A 33 1.73 34.13 6.39
N THR A 34 1.82 35.45 6.55
CA THR A 34 3.08 36.19 6.44
C THR A 34 3.86 36.05 7.75
N ALA A 35 4.32 34.83 8.02
CA ALA A 35 5.42 34.57 8.94
C ALA A 35 6.63 34.21 8.08
N GLY A 36 7.73 34.95 8.22
CA GLY A 36 8.91 34.82 7.36
C GLY A 36 9.40 33.38 7.25
N ALA A 37 9.04 32.71 6.15
CA ALA A 37 9.61 31.43 5.79
C ALA A 37 11.05 31.69 5.34
N ALA A 38 12.03 31.10 6.03
CA ALA A 38 13.35 30.94 5.45
C ALA A 38 13.17 30.29 4.07
N ALA A 39 13.76 30.88 3.03
CA ALA A 39 13.66 30.34 1.68
C ALA A 39 14.18 28.89 1.70
N CYS A 40 13.39 27.96 1.17
CA CYS A 40 13.81 26.56 1.05
C CYS A 40 15.16 26.48 0.34
N PRO A 41 16.13 25.68 0.84
CA PRO A 41 17.36 25.43 0.11
C PRO A 41 17.03 24.91 -1.30
N ALA A 42 17.45 25.66 -2.33
CA ALA A 42 17.15 25.33 -3.71
C ALA A 42 18.05 24.19 -4.21
N LEU A 43 17.53 23.38 -5.13
CA LEU A 43 18.38 22.54 -5.97
C LEU A 43 19.21 23.42 -6.93
N PRO A 44 20.39 22.96 -7.38
CA PRO A 44 21.14 23.69 -8.39
C PRO A 44 20.32 23.82 -9.68
N GLY A 45 20.56 24.90 -10.45
CA GLY A 45 19.84 25.16 -11.70
C GLY A 45 20.02 24.07 -12.78
N SER A 46 21.02 23.21 -12.62
CA SER A 46 21.14 21.94 -13.33
C SER A 46 21.60 20.85 -12.36
N LEU A 47 20.96 19.69 -12.47
CA LEU A 47 21.35 18.49 -11.73
C LEU A 47 22.42 17.72 -12.51
N PRO A 48 23.45 17.16 -11.84
CA PRO A 48 24.54 16.46 -12.50
C PRO A 48 24.10 15.13 -13.11
N GLU A 49 24.72 14.75 -14.22
CA GLU A 49 24.57 13.41 -14.81
C GLU A 49 25.20 12.33 -13.91
N ALA A 50 24.82 11.06 -14.10
CA ALA A 50 25.19 9.93 -13.23
C ALA A 50 26.70 9.86 -12.90
N GLY A 51 27.58 10.03 -13.89
CA GLY A 51 29.03 9.93 -13.71
C GLY A 51 29.64 11.03 -12.82
N ALA A 52 28.97 12.17 -12.67
CA ALA A 52 29.42 13.30 -11.85
C ALA A 52 28.89 13.25 -10.40
N LEU A 53 27.91 12.38 -10.12
CA LEU A 53 27.37 12.18 -8.77
C LEU A 53 28.33 11.34 -7.91
N PRO A 54 28.48 11.65 -6.60
CA PRO A 54 29.33 10.88 -5.70
C PRO A 54 28.78 9.46 -5.51
N VAL A 55 29.67 8.52 -5.17
CA VAL A 55 29.26 7.18 -4.76
C VAL A 55 28.85 7.21 -3.30
N VAL A 56 27.60 6.81 -3.02
CA VAL A 56 27.04 6.67 -1.67
C VAL A 56 26.52 5.24 -1.50
N SER A 57 27.22 4.46 -0.67
CA SER A 57 26.92 3.04 -0.41
C SER A 57 25.66 2.85 0.43
N GLU A 58 25.42 3.75 1.36
CA GLU A 58 24.29 3.76 2.28
C GLU A 58 23.02 4.26 1.56
N LEU A 59 21.83 4.08 2.14
CA LEU A 59 20.65 4.74 1.59
C LEU A 59 20.82 6.28 1.61
N PRO A 60 20.14 7.04 0.75
CA PRO A 60 20.14 8.50 0.86
C PRO A 60 19.40 8.96 2.12
N ASP A 61 20.01 9.88 2.86
CA ASP A 61 19.45 10.47 4.08
C ASP A 61 18.27 11.41 3.74
N PRO A 62 17.03 11.11 4.19
CA PRO A 62 15.88 11.97 3.94
C PRO A 62 15.93 13.27 4.77
N PHE A 63 16.77 13.35 5.82
CA PHE A 63 16.90 14.51 6.71
C PHE A 63 18.07 15.44 6.35
N LYS A 64 18.63 15.29 5.14
CA LYS A 64 19.71 16.11 4.62
C LYS A 64 19.29 16.77 3.32
N PHE A 65 19.30 18.11 3.25
CA PHE A 65 19.11 18.85 2.02
C PHE A 65 20.22 18.53 0.99
N TYR A 66 19.97 18.85 -0.27
CA TYR A 66 20.92 18.59 -1.35
C TYR A 66 22.27 19.30 -1.18
N ASP A 67 22.29 20.49 -0.57
CA ASP A 67 23.52 21.24 -0.23
C ASP A 67 24.30 20.64 0.95
N GLY A 68 23.72 19.64 1.61
CA GLY A 68 24.30 18.91 2.72
C GLY A 68 23.89 19.39 4.11
N THR A 69 23.12 20.47 4.22
CA THR A 69 22.56 20.94 5.49
C THR A 69 21.50 19.95 6.03
N ARG A 70 21.37 19.83 7.35
CA ARG A 70 20.38 18.93 7.98
C ARG A 70 19.08 19.66 8.30
N LEU A 71 17.98 18.91 8.29
CA LEU A 71 16.69 19.37 8.76
C LEU A 71 16.74 19.66 10.26
N THR A 72 16.16 20.79 10.66
CA THR A 72 16.08 21.28 12.04
C THR A 72 14.65 21.50 12.51
N SER A 73 13.66 21.49 11.61
CA SER A 73 12.24 21.66 11.94
C SER A 73 11.33 20.81 11.05
N SER A 74 10.08 20.59 11.46
CA SER A 74 9.08 19.95 10.60
C SER A 74 8.72 20.81 9.38
N ALA A 75 8.95 22.13 9.41
CA ALA A 75 8.75 22.98 8.23
C ALA A 75 9.82 22.71 7.16
N ASP A 76 11.05 22.39 7.57
CA ASP A 76 12.15 22.01 6.67
C ASP A 76 11.82 20.74 5.87
N TRP A 77 10.98 19.86 6.43
CA TRP A 77 10.49 18.68 5.72
C TRP A 77 9.73 19.06 4.44
N ASN A 78 8.91 20.12 4.46
CA ASN A 78 8.19 20.54 3.26
C ASN A 78 9.16 20.93 2.14
N CYS A 79 10.22 21.68 2.47
CA CYS A 79 11.27 22.02 1.52
C CYS A 79 12.01 20.79 1.00
N ARG A 80 12.38 19.86 1.89
CA ARG A 80 13.11 18.65 1.52
C ARG A 80 12.26 17.69 0.69
N ARG A 81 10.98 17.59 1.00
CA ARG A 81 10.00 16.79 0.27
C ARG A 81 9.92 17.24 -1.19
N GLU A 82 9.91 18.54 -1.45
CA GLU A 82 9.94 19.05 -2.82
C GLU A 82 11.28 18.81 -3.53
N GLN A 83 12.42 18.88 -2.82
CA GLN A 83 13.69 18.43 -3.41
C GLN A 83 13.66 16.94 -3.79
N LEU A 84 13.14 16.07 -2.92
CA LEU A 84 13.02 14.64 -3.20
C LEU A 84 12.06 14.37 -4.38
N ARG A 85 10.95 15.12 -4.45
CA ARG A 85 9.98 15.07 -5.56
C ARG A 85 10.67 15.39 -6.88
N GLU A 86 11.47 16.45 -6.92
CA GLU A 86 12.23 16.84 -8.11
C GLU A 86 13.31 15.81 -8.47
N LEU A 87 14.08 15.31 -7.49
CA LEU A 87 15.11 14.30 -7.74
C LEU A 87 14.51 12.99 -8.31
N LEU A 88 13.37 12.55 -7.80
CA LEU A 88 12.66 11.37 -8.30
C LEU A 88 12.10 11.58 -9.72
N GLN A 89 11.59 12.78 -10.03
CA GLN A 89 11.18 13.11 -11.40
C GLN A 89 12.38 13.17 -12.35
N TYR A 90 13.41 13.93 -12.00
CA TYR A 90 14.56 14.18 -12.86
C TYR A 90 15.39 12.93 -13.14
N TYR A 91 15.62 12.08 -12.13
CA TYR A 91 16.51 10.93 -12.27
C TYR A 91 15.80 9.61 -12.57
N GLU A 92 14.53 9.42 -12.19
CA GLU A 92 13.89 8.11 -12.22
C GLU A 92 12.60 8.08 -13.05
N TYR A 93 11.54 8.74 -12.60
CA TYR A 93 10.20 8.54 -13.17
C TYR A 93 9.86 9.47 -14.35
N GLY A 94 10.64 10.53 -14.53
CA GLY A 94 10.28 11.64 -15.41
C GLY A 94 9.31 12.62 -14.75
N HIS A 95 9.20 13.80 -15.33
CA HIS A 95 8.36 14.88 -14.83
C HIS A 95 6.88 14.62 -15.13
N LEU A 96 6.02 14.95 -14.16
CA LEU A 96 4.60 15.10 -14.46
C LEU A 96 4.42 16.24 -15.47
N PRO A 97 3.57 16.07 -16.50
CA PRO A 97 3.24 17.17 -17.39
C PRO A 97 2.53 18.28 -16.61
N PRO A 98 2.52 19.52 -17.14
CA PRO A 98 1.72 20.61 -16.60
C PRO A 98 0.25 20.19 -16.39
N ALA A 99 -0.42 20.89 -15.47
CA ALA A 99 -1.83 20.66 -15.22
C ALA A 99 -2.63 20.76 -16.55
N PRO A 100 -3.56 19.82 -16.81
CA PRO A 100 -4.42 19.88 -17.98
C PRO A 100 -5.31 21.13 -17.92
N THR A 101 -5.75 21.60 -19.09
CA THR A 101 -6.71 22.72 -19.21
C THR A 101 -8.06 22.35 -18.61
N SER A 102 -8.51 21.11 -18.81
CA SER A 102 -9.71 20.59 -18.16
C SER A 102 -9.66 19.08 -18.00
N VAL A 103 -10.37 18.58 -16.97
CA VAL A 103 -10.67 17.16 -16.78
C VAL A 103 -12.15 17.05 -16.46
N THR A 104 -12.87 16.19 -17.17
CA THR A 104 -14.30 15.94 -16.94
C THR A 104 -14.58 14.46 -16.77
N GLY A 105 -15.52 14.14 -15.89
CA GLY A 105 -16.06 12.80 -15.70
C GLY A 105 -17.47 12.70 -16.26
N THR A 106 -17.74 11.70 -17.10
CA THR A 106 -19.10 11.36 -17.53
C THR A 106 -19.43 9.94 -17.12
N ARG A 107 -20.46 9.76 -16.28
CA ARG A 107 -20.87 8.43 -15.81
C ARG A 107 -22.00 7.88 -16.68
N ASN A 108 -21.83 6.64 -17.15
CA ASN A 108 -22.88 5.83 -17.75
C ASN A 108 -22.93 4.45 -17.07
N GLY A 109 -23.93 4.22 -16.23
CA GLY A 109 -24.03 3.02 -15.40
C GLY A 109 -22.81 2.84 -14.48
N ASN A 110 -22.07 1.75 -14.69
CA ASN A 110 -20.85 1.43 -13.95
C ASN A 110 -19.57 1.92 -14.64
N THR A 111 -19.67 2.67 -15.73
CA THR A 111 -18.50 3.23 -16.42
C THR A 111 -18.41 4.72 -16.16
N LEU A 112 -17.24 5.18 -15.71
CA LEU A 112 -16.86 6.58 -15.66
C LEU A 112 -15.87 6.86 -16.78
N THR A 113 -16.27 7.65 -17.78
CA THR A 113 -15.36 8.14 -18.80
C THR A 113 -14.64 9.38 -18.29
N VAL A 114 -13.31 9.32 -18.26
CA VAL A 114 -12.42 10.41 -17.90
C VAL A 114 -11.95 11.07 -19.18
N THR A 115 -12.34 12.31 -19.41
CA THR A 115 -11.92 13.10 -20.58
C THR A 115 -10.97 14.19 -20.13
N VAL A 116 -9.81 14.27 -20.80
CA VAL A 116 -8.75 15.22 -20.45
C VAL A 116 -8.43 16.09 -21.66
N GLN A 117 -8.40 17.41 -21.45
CA GLN A 117 -7.91 18.37 -22.42
C GLN A 117 -6.57 18.95 -21.93
N ALA A 118 -5.52 18.75 -22.71
CA ALA A 118 -4.19 19.28 -22.44
C ALA A 118 -3.48 19.59 -23.75
N ASN A 119 -2.68 20.66 -23.79
CA ASN A 119 -1.87 21.02 -24.96
C ASN A 119 -2.66 21.11 -26.29
N GLY A 120 -3.91 21.59 -26.23
CA GLY A 120 -4.82 21.67 -27.39
C GLY A 120 -5.31 20.30 -27.91
N ARG A 121 -5.04 19.20 -27.20
CA ARG A 121 -5.47 17.85 -27.53
C ARG A 121 -6.49 17.35 -26.52
N THR A 122 -7.36 16.43 -26.97
CA THR A 122 -8.31 15.73 -26.11
C THR A 122 -8.00 14.25 -26.13
N ALA A 123 -7.98 13.64 -24.94
CA ALA A 123 -7.88 12.20 -24.77
C ALA A 123 -8.94 11.70 -23.80
N SER A 124 -9.24 10.41 -23.82
CA SER A 124 -10.15 9.80 -22.86
C SER A 124 -9.77 8.36 -22.54
N PHE A 125 -10.08 7.94 -21.33
CA PHE A 125 -10.00 6.56 -20.87
C PHE A 125 -11.14 6.30 -19.88
N ASN A 126 -11.40 5.03 -19.57
CA ASN A 126 -12.52 4.65 -18.72
C ASN A 126 -12.04 4.10 -17.38
N ALA A 127 -12.82 4.36 -16.34
CA ALA A 127 -12.79 3.64 -15.08
C ALA A 127 -14.09 2.84 -14.91
N THR A 128 -13.99 1.63 -14.37
CA THR A 128 -15.13 0.79 -14.00
C THR A 128 -15.40 0.94 -12.51
N LEU A 129 -16.65 1.27 -12.17
CA LEU A 129 -17.14 1.49 -10.82
C LEU A 129 -17.82 0.23 -10.28
N ARG A 130 -17.45 -0.18 -9.07
CA ARG A 130 -18.24 -1.09 -8.25
C ARG A 130 -18.51 -0.42 -6.91
N LEU A 131 -19.78 -0.12 -6.63
CA LEU A 131 -20.18 0.62 -5.44
C LEU A 131 -20.78 -0.32 -4.39
N PRO A 132 -20.57 -0.07 -3.09
CA PRO A 132 -21.34 -0.71 -2.03
C PRO A 132 -22.84 -0.43 -2.17
N SER A 133 -23.67 -1.26 -1.52
CA SER A 133 -25.10 -0.96 -1.37
C SER A 133 -25.32 0.27 -0.49
N GLY A 134 -26.31 1.10 -0.84
CA GLY A 134 -26.71 2.28 -0.07
C GLY A 134 -26.43 3.59 -0.80
N ASN A 135 -26.61 4.71 -0.09
CA ASN A 135 -26.61 6.05 -0.68
C ASN A 135 -25.23 6.74 -0.69
N GLY A 136 -24.24 6.22 0.05
CA GLY A 136 -22.94 6.86 0.23
C GLY A 136 -23.00 8.14 1.10
N PRO A 137 -21.99 9.02 1.03
CA PRO A 137 -20.77 8.86 0.23
C PRO A 137 -19.84 7.79 0.84
N PHE A 138 -19.24 6.97 0.00
CA PHE A 138 -18.32 5.90 0.37
C PHE A 138 -16.87 6.36 0.16
N PRO A 139 -15.93 5.98 1.05
CA PRO A 139 -14.51 6.03 0.68
C PRO A 139 -14.27 5.14 -0.55
N ALA A 140 -13.24 5.43 -1.33
CA ALA A 140 -12.95 4.68 -2.56
C ALA A 140 -11.50 4.24 -2.65
N ILE A 141 -11.24 3.21 -3.46
CA ILE A 141 -9.90 2.79 -3.83
C ILE A 141 -9.83 2.76 -5.37
N ILE A 142 -8.94 3.57 -5.93
CA ILE A 142 -8.55 3.49 -7.34
C ILE A 142 -7.59 2.32 -7.50
N MET A 143 -7.92 1.41 -8.40
CA MET A 143 -7.25 0.12 -8.55
C MET A 143 -6.67 -0.02 -9.94
N LEU A 144 -5.34 -0.16 -10.01
CA LEU A 144 -4.61 -0.42 -11.26
C LEU A 144 -4.65 -1.90 -11.67
N ASN A 145 -5.06 -2.77 -10.75
CA ASN A 145 -5.60 -4.10 -11.02
C ASN A 145 -6.65 -4.42 -9.96
N PRO A 146 -7.67 -5.23 -10.26
CA PRO A 146 -8.77 -5.47 -9.34
C PRO A 146 -8.27 -6.08 -8.03
N LEU A 147 -8.66 -5.47 -6.92
CA LEU A 147 -8.75 -6.21 -5.68
C LEU A 147 -9.99 -7.11 -5.80
N ALA A 148 -9.93 -8.37 -5.36
CA ALA A 148 -11.14 -9.19 -5.25
C ALA A 148 -12.25 -8.42 -4.49
N ALA A 149 -13.54 -8.75 -4.67
CA ALA A 149 -14.72 -8.01 -4.17
C ALA A 149 -14.89 -7.80 -2.64
N THR A 150 -13.79 -7.95 -1.93
CA THR A 150 -13.55 -7.57 -0.54
C THR A 150 -13.74 -6.09 -0.23
N ALA A 151 -13.36 -5.15 -1.10
CA ALA A 151 -13.44 -3.72 -0.76
C ALA A 151 -14.90 -3.22 -0.67
N THR A 152 -15.76 -3.60 -1.62
CA THR A 152 -17.20 -3.28 -1.54
C THR A 152 -17.91 -3.92 -0.36
N ASN A 153 -17.53 -5.14 0.03
CA ASN A 153 -18.06 -5.81 1.23
C ASN A 153 -17.69 -5.08 2.52
N ARG A 154 -16.58 -4.35 2.50
CA ARG A 154 -16.14 -3.48 3.59
C ARG A 154 -16.63 -2.05 3.40
N GLY A 155 -17.54 -1.75 2.46
CA GLY A 155 -18.10 -0.40 2.29
C GLY A 155 -17.18 0.62 1.63
N TYR A 156 -16.21 0.17 0.82
CA TYR A 156 -15.42 1.02 -0.07
C TYR A 156 -15.93 0.89 -1.50
N ALA A 157 -16.03 2.01 -2.22
CA ALA A 157 -16.17 2.00 -3.66
C ALA A 157 -14.86 1.54 -4.32
N GLU A 158 -15.01 0.78 -5.39
CA GLU A 158 -13.90 0.32 -6.21
C GLU A 158 -13.93 1.03 -7.55
N VAL A 159 -12.79 1.62 -7.92
CA VAL A 159 -12.61 2.39 -9.16
C VAL A 159 -11.48 1.76 -9.95
N SER A 160 -11.79 0.77 -10.78
CA SER A 160 -10.80 0.05 -11.58
C SER A 160 -10.46 0.81 -12.85
N ILE A 161 -9.18 1.05 -13.09
CA ILE A 161 -8.69 1.64 -14.35
C ILE A 161 -7.84 0.61 -15.09
N ASP A 162 -7.89 0.63 -16.42
CA ASP A 162 -6.96 -0.14 -17.25
C ASP A 162 -5.72 0.72 -17.55
N PRO A 163 -4.55 0.41 -16.98
CA PRO A 163 -3.34 1.20 -17.20
C PRO A 163 -2.94 1.25 -18.68
N ASN A 164 -3.21 0.22 -19.48
CA ASN A 164 -2.85 0.21 -20.91
C ASN A 164 -3.66 1.23 -21.73
N SER A 165 -4.89 1.53 -21.32
CA SER A 165 -5.68 2.61 -21.93
C SER A 165 -5.10 4.00 -21.67
N ILE A 166 -4.35 4.16 -20.57
CA ILE A 166 -3.67 5.41 -20.19
C ILE A 166 -2.32 5.51 -20.89
N ALA A 167 -1.50 4.47 -20.78
CA ALA A 167 -0.22 4.34 -21.46
C ALA A 167 0.08 2.85 -21.69
N SER A 168 0.40 2.46 -22.91
CA SER A 168 0.83 1.10 -23.23
C SER A 168 2.03 0.70 -22.40
N ASP A 169 2.04 -0.53 -21.87
CA ASP A 169 3.21 -1.14 -21.22
C ASP A 169 4.30 -1.52 -22.23
N SER A 170 4.83 -0.53 -22.95
CA SER A 170 5.77 -0.72 -24.07
C SER A 170 6.46 0.58 -24.48
N THR A 171 7.40 0.47 -25.42
CA THR A 171 8.03 1.61 -26.09
C THR A 171 7.13 2.33 -27.11
N ALA A 172 5.93 1.80 -27.42
CA ALA A 172 5.07 2.34 -28.48
C ALA A 172 4.47 3.72 -28.17
N LYS A 173 4.46 4.14 -26.89
CA LYS A 173 3.90 5.42 -26.42
C LYS A 173 2.47 5.67 -26.94
N THR A 174 1.59 4.68 -26.79
CA THR A 174 0.16 4.79 -27.12
C THR A 174 -0.70 4.85 -25.86
N GLY A 175 -1.90 5.43 -25.93
CA GLY A 175 -2.80 5.62 -24.80
C GLY A 175 -3.08 7.09 -24.49
N ALA A 176 -4.07 7.33 -23.64
CA ALA A 176 -4.62 8.65 -23.38
C ALA A 176 -3.58 9.69 -22.89
N PHE A 177 -2.59 9.26 -22.10
CA PHE A 177 -1.50 10.13 -21.64
C PHE A 177 -0.73 10.73 -22.82
N TRP A 178 -0.31 9.89 -23.76
CA TRP A 178 0.48 10.31 -24.92
C TRP A 178 -0.34 11.09 -25.93
N THR A 179 -1.63 10.76 -26.07
CA THR A 179 -2.57 11.55 -26.88
C THR A 179 -2.74 12.97 -26.33
N ALA A 180 -2.84 13.13 -25.01
CA ALA A 180 -3.02 14.44 -24.38
C ALA A 180 -1.71 15.26 -24.32
N ASN A 181 -0.58 14.61 -24.03
CA ASN A 181 0.67 15.32 -23.70
C ASN A 181 1.72 15.30 -24.82
N GLY A 182 1.54 14.45 -25.84
CA GLY A 182 2.55 14.20 -26.86
C GLY A 182 3.61 13.18 -26.41
N THR A 183 4.38 12.66 -27.36
CA THR A 183 5.33 11.56 -27.13
C THR A 183 6.75 12.01 -26.78
N THR A 184 7.02 13.32 -26.83
CA THR A 184 8.34 13.93 -26.60
C THR A 184 8.54 14.41 -25.16
N VAL A 185 7.53 14.27 -24.29
CA VAL A 185 7.63 14.64 -22.87
C VAL A 185 8.61 13.72 -22.14
N ASP A 186 9.32 14.27 -21.16
CA ASP A 186 10.23 13.54 -20.26
C ASP A 186 9.43 12.84 -19.16
N THR A 187 8.65 11.82 -19.52
CA THR A 187 7.81 11.06 -18.59
C THR A 187 7.94 9.57 -18.88
N GLY A 188 8.22 8.76 -17.86
CA GLY A 188 8.18 7.31 -17.97
C GLY A 188 6.76 6.75 -17.84
N VAL A 189 6.53 5.51 -18.30
CA VAL A 189 5.21 4.88 -18.25
C VAL A 189 4.64 4.76 -16.81
N LEU A 190 5.48 4.58 -15.78
CA LEU A 190 5.00 4.55 -14.38
C LEU A 190 4.39 5.89 -13.96
N MET A 191 5.03 7.00 -14.33
CA MET A 191 4.49 8.34 -14.08
C MET A 191 3.28 8.65 -14.96
N ALA A 192 3.22 8.12 -16.18
CA ALA A 192 2.04 8.24 -17.04
C ALA A 192 0.82 7.50 -16.45
N TRP A 193 1.01 6.31 -15.87
CA TRP A 193 -0.05 5.62 -15.13
C TRP A 193 -0.46 6.36 -13.87
N ALA A 194 0.49 6.94 -13.13
CA ALA A 194 0.21 7.82 -11.99
C ALA A 194 -0.63 9.04 -12.41
N TRP A 195 -0.30 9.69 -13.53
CA TRP A 195 -1.11 10.74 -14.11
C TRP A 195 -2.55 10.26 -14.37
N GLY A 196 -2.75 9.05 -14.91
CA GLY A 196 -4.08 8.49 -15.12
C GLY A 196 -4.88 8.30 -13.82
N VAL A 197 -4.23 7.90 -12.72
CA VAL A 197 -4.85 7.86 -11.38
C VAL A 197 -5.28 9.27 -10.95
N HIS A 198 -4.42 10.27 -11.12
CA HIS A 198 -4.74 11.66 -10.73
C HIS A 198 -5.90 12.23 -11.54
N ARG A 199 -5.96 11.96 -12.85
CA ARG A 199 -7.07 12.37 -13.72
C ARG A 199 -8.36 11.62 -13.39
N THR A 200 -8.25 10.36 -12.96
CA THR A 200 -9.41 9.60 -12.45
C THR A 200 -9.96 10.28 -11.20
N LEU A 201 -9.09 10.66 -10.25
CA LEU A 201 -9.49 11.39 -9.04
C LEU A 201 -10.17 12.72 -9.37
N ASP A 202 -9.66 13.48 -10.35
CA ASP A 202 -10.29 14.71 -10.84
C ASP A 202 -11.73 14.47 -11.36
N ALA A 203 -11.96 13.34 -12.02
CA ALA A 203 -13.25 12.98 -12.62
C ALA A 203 -14.27 12.37 -11.63
N LEU A 204 -13.85 11.98 -10.42
CA LEU A 204 -14.73 11.32 -9.44
C LEU A 204 -15.85 12.22 -8.91
N GLY A 205 -15.77 13.54 -9.11
CA GLY A 205 -16.89 14.46 -8.83
C GLY A 205 -18.18 14.12 -9.59
N ALA A 206 -18.09 13.36 -10.69
CA ALA A 206 -19.25 12.84 -11.43
C ALA A 206 -19.93 11.63 -10.77
N VAL A 207 -19.41 11.15 -9.63
CA VAL A 207 -19.91 9.98 -8.89
C VAL A 207 -20.29 10.43 -7.46
N PRO A 208 -21.51 10.96 -7.25
CA PRO A 208 -21.89 11.59 -5.97
C PRO A 208 -21.89 10.61 -4.77
N GLN A 209 -21.91 9.30 -5.03
CA GLN A 209 -21.78 8.27 -3.99
C GLN A 209 -20.35 8.09 -3.47
N ILE A 210 -19.33 8.78 -4.01
CA ILE A 210 -17.94 8.66 -3.56
C ILE A 210 -17.52 9.91 -2.80
N ASP A 211 -16.93 9.72 -1.62
CA ASP A 211 -16.23 10.77 -0.88
C ASP A 211 -14.85 10.97 -1.50
N VAL A 212 -14.71 12.01 -2.32
CA VAL A 212 -13.45 12.33 -3.02
C VAL A 212 -12.31 12.71 -2.07
N THR A 213 -12.59 13.00 -0.80
CA THR A 213 -11.57 13.27 0.22
C THR A 213 -10.99 11.99 0.84
N LYS A 214 -11.61 10.83 0.56
CA LYS A 214 -11.24 9.51 1.11
C LYS A 214 -10.95 8.50 0.01
N VAL A 215 -10.14 8.91 -0.95
CA VAL A 215 -9.75 8.07 -2.08
C VAL A 215 -8.32 7.56 -1.91
N GLY A 216 -8.17 6.24 -1.83
CA GLY A 216 -6.88 5.57 -1.87
C GLY A 216 -6.50 5.10 -3.27
N VAL A 217 -5.26 4.64 -3.43
CA VAL A 217 -4.78 3.95 -4.63
C VAL A 217 -4.12 2.64 -4.27
N SER A 218 -4.37 1.59 -5.06
CA SER A 218 -3.71 0.30 -4.93
C SER A 218 -3.30 -0.29 -6.28
N GLY A 219 -2.26 -1.10 -6.22
CA GLY A 219 -1.82 -1.92 -7.34
C GLY A 219 -0.91 -3.04 -6.85
N TYR A 220 -0.55 -3.92 -7.76
CA TYR A 220 0.25 -5.10 -7.48
C TYR A 220 1.33 -5.27 -8.55
N SER A 221 2.53 -5.71 -8.18
CA SER A 221 3.65 -5.87 -9.12
C SER A 221 4.00 -4.56 -9.83
N ARG A 222 4.12 -4.54 -11.16
CA ARG A 222 4.30 -3.31 -11.97
C ARG A 222 3.28 -2.21 -11.64
N TYR A 223 2.05 -2.59 -11.32
CA TYR A 223 0.99 -1.65 -10.94
C TYR A 223 1.11 -1.22 -9.47
N GLY A 224 1.78 -2.01 -8.64
CA GLY A 224 2.19 -1.61 -7.29
C GLY A 224 3.23 -0.49 -7.36
N LYS A 225 4.20 -0.59 -8.29
CA LYS A 225 5.17 0.48 -8.59
C LYS A 225 4.43 1.77 -8.98
N ALA A 226 3.47 1.67 -9.89
CA ALA A 226 2.65 2.81 -10.30
C ALA A 226 1.75 3.38 -9.20
N ALA A 227 1.21 2.54 -8.31
CA ALA A 227 0.39 2.98 -7.18
C ALA A 227 1.20 3.84 -6.20
N VAL A 228 2.44 3.46 -5.86
CA VAL A 228 3.29 4.28 -4.99
C VAL A 228 3.73 5.57 -5.67
N VAL A 229 4.03 5.54 -6.98
CA VAL A 229 4.29 6.78 -7.75
C VAL A 229 3.06 7.68 -7.74
N ALA A 230 1.86 7.15 -8.00
CA ALA A 230 0.62 7.92 -7.93
C ALA A 230 0.45 8.59 -6.56
N GLY A 231 0.58 7.81 -5.49
CA GLY A 231 0.47 8.29 -4.11
C GLY A 231 1.53 9.33 -3.76
N ALA A 232 2.77 9.18 -4.20
CA ALA A 232 3.86 10.10 -3.90
C ALA A 232 3.68 11.48 -4.56
N PHE A 233 3.08 11.52 -5.76
CA PHE A 233 3.01 12.73 -6.58
C PHE A 233 1.64 13.45 -6.56
N ASP A 234 0.64 12.94 -5.85
CA ASP A 234 -0.64 13.64 -5.60
C ASP A 234 -1.06 13.55 -4.13
N ASP A 235 -1.13 14.71 -3.48
CA ASP A 235 -1.36 14.83 -2.04
C ASP A 235 -2.82 14.63 -1.64
N ARG A 236 -3.73 14.53 -2.62
CA ARG A 236 -5.15 14.22 -2.39
C ARG A 236 -5.39 12.73 -2.14
N ILE A 237 -4.43 11.87 -2.48
CA ILE A 237 -4.55 10.42 -2.25
C ILE A 237 -4.42 10.13 -0.75
N ALA A 238 -5.51 9.67 -0.15
CA ALA A 238 -5.68 9.47 1.28
C ALA A 238 -5.04 8.16 1.81
N LEU A 239 -4.77 7.20 0.92
CA LEU A 239 -4.13 5.93 1.24
C LEU A 239 -3.37 5.42 0.02
N THR A 240 -2.15 4.91 0.20
CA THR A 240 -1.39 4.29 -0.88
C THR A 240 -0.98 2.87 -0.53
N VAL A 241 -1.20 1.95 -1.47
CA VAL A 241 -0.95 0.51 -1.30
C VAL A 241 -0.17 -0.06 -2.48
N PRO A 242 1.17 -0.02 -2.43
CA PRO A 242 2.02 -0.76 -3.36
C PRO A 242 2.15 -2.22 -2.93
N GLY A 243 1.38 -3.11 -3.56
CA GLY A 243 1.48 -4.56 -3.33
C GLY A 243 2.57 -5.21 -4.17
N SER A 244 3.47 -5.96 -3.54
CA SER A 244 4.63 -6.62 -4.16
C SER A 244 5.30 -5.78 -5.27
N ALA A 245 5.47 -4.48 -4.99
CA ALA A 245 5.93 -3.54 -6.00
C ALA A 245 7.40 -3.79 -6.38
N GLY A 246 8.18 -4.31 -5.43
CA GLY A 246 9.59 -4.62 -5.63
C GLY A 246 10.43 -3.45 -6.12
N THR A 247 11.47 -3.74 -6.90
CA THR A 247 12.46 -2.76 -7.39
C THR A 247 11.81 -1.63 -8.20
N ALA A 248 12.21 -0.39 -7.99
CA ALA A 248 11.54 0.81 -8.54
C ALA A 248 10.10 1.07 -8.04
N GLY A 249 9.67 0.34 -7.02
CA GLY A 249 8.48 0.65 -6.23
C GLY A 249 8.82 0.81 -4.76
N MET A 250 9.14 -0.28 -4.06
CA MET A 250 9.57 -0.22 -2.65
C MET A 250 10.85 -1.01 -2.35
N GLY A 251 11.32 -1.87 -3.25
CA GLY A 251 12.59 -2.59 -3.11
C GLY A 251 13.79 -1.70 -3.45
N ASN A 252 14.80 -1.68 -2.59
CA ASN A 252 15.96 -0.79 -2.76
C ASN A 252 16.82 -1.13 -3.98
N TYR A 253 17.55 -0.12 -4.46
CA TYR A 253 18.58 -0.29 -5.48
C TYR A 253 19.95 -0.70 -4.91
N ARG A 254 20.21 -0.39 -3.64
CA ARG A 254 21.50 -0.60 -2.98
C ARG A 254 21.61 -1.92 -2.21
N PHE A 255 20.50 -2.38 -1.66
CA PHE A 255 20.49 -3.50 -0.72
C PHE A 255 19.51 -4.58 -1.17
N PHE A 256 20.00 -5.81 -1.15
CA PHE A 256 19.33 -7.00 -1.66
C PHE A 256 19.35 -8.10 -0.61
N PHE A 257 18.81 -9.26 -0.97
CA PHE A 257 18.73 -10.38 -0.08
C PHE A 257 20.13 -10.94 0.29
N THR A 258 20.36 -11.22 1.57
CA THR A 258 21.61 -11.82 2.04
C THR A 258 21.54 -13.36 1.97
N GLY A 259 21.99 -13.96 0.86
CA GLY A 259 22.08 -15.43 0.73
C GLY A 259 21.52 -16.03 -0.57
N GLY A 260 21.06 -15.21 -1.51
CA GLY A 260 20.56 -15.63 -2.82
C GLY A 260 20.73 -14.53 -3.86
N SER A 261 20.73 -14.89 -5.15
CA SER A 261 21.10 -13.99 -6.27
C SER A 261 19.97 -13.77 -7.29
N ASN A 262 18.71 -13.69 -6.85
CA ASN A 262 17.54 -13.63 -7.75
C ASN A 262 16.65 -12.39 -7.55
N ASP A 263 17.06 -11.43 -6.73
CA ASP A 263 16.38 -10.14 -6.62
C ASP A 263 16.41 -9.40 -7.97
N GLU A 264 15.31 -8.75 -8.36
CA GLU A 264 15.33 -7.81 -9.49
C GLU A 264 16.22 -6.62 -9.11
N THR A 265 17.30 -6.39 -9.84
CA THR A 265 18.19 -5.24 -9.60
C THR A 265 17.77 -4.03 -10.43
N LEU A 266 18.43 -2.88 -10.20
CA LEU A 266 18.33 -1.73 -11.10
C LEU A 266 18.68 -2.11 -12.55
N ASN A 267 19.62 -3.04 -12.76
CA ASN A 267 20.01 -3.45 -14.11
C ASN A 267 18.92 -4.29 -14.80
N ASP A 268 18.22 -5.13 -14.03
CA ASP A 268 17.13 -5.98 -14.52
C ASP A 268 15.90 -5.14 -14.87
N ILE A 269 15.49 -4.23 -13.98
CA ILE A 269 14.32 -3.36 -14.22
C ILE A 269 14.53 -2.44 -15.44
N LEU A 270 15.78 -2.08 -15.76
CA LEU A 270 16.13 -1.36 -16.99
C LEU A 270 15.94 -2.19 -18.28
N GLY A 271 15.61 -3.47 -18.19
CA GLY A 271 15.04 -4.22 -19.32
C GLY A 271 13.69 -3.65 -19.78
N ALA A 272 12.98 -2.96 -18.90
CA ALA A 272 11.78 -2.19 -19.17
C ALA A 272 12.04 -0.68 -19.00
N ALA A 273 13.14 -0.17 -19.57
CA ALA A 273 13.56 1.24 -19.43
C ALA A 273 12.48 2.29 -19.78
N TYR A 274 11.48 1.92 -20.59
CA TYR A 274 10.34 2.79 -20.92
C TYR A 274 9.43 3.12 -19.73
N TRP A 275 9.55 2.41 -18.61
CA TRP A 275 8.91 2.75 -17.33
C TRP A 275 9.45 4.06 -16.72
N PHE A 276 10.62 4.52 -17.15
CA PHE A 276 11.41 5.57 -16.53
C PHE A 276 11.75 6.70 -17.52
N THR A 277 12.31 7.80 -17.02
CA THR A 277 13.00 8.77 -17.89
C THR A 277 14.24 8.10 -18.52
N PRO A 278 14.63 8.44 -19.77
CA PRO A 278 15.88 7.96 -20.35
C PRO A 278 17.12 8.19 -19.47
N ARG A 279 17.10 9.23 -18.63
CA ARG A 279 18.22 9.54 -17.71
C ARG A 279 18.45 8.42 -16.69
N PHE A 280 17.41 7.70 -16.27
CA PHE A 280 17.54 6.61 -15.30
C PHE A 280 18.45 5.49 -15.82
N ALA A 281 18.45 5.25 -17.14
CA ALA A 281 19.30 4.23 -17.76
C ALA A 281 20.80 4.53 -17.64
N THR A 282 21.19 5.78 -17.38
CA THR A 282 22.59 6.17 -17.16
C THR A 282 23.14 5.65 -15.83
N PHE A 283 22.28 5.22 -14.90
CA PHE A 283 22.68 4.61 -13.62
C PHE A 283 22.88 3.09 -13.70
N ARG A 284 22.81 2.49 -14.89
CA ARG A 284 23.13 1.07 -15.08
C ARG A 284 24.52 0.78 -14.50
N ASN A 285 24.62 -0.23 -13.63
CA ASN A 285 25.82 -0.59 -12.86
C ASN A 285 26.35 0.48 -11.90
N GLN A 286 25.57 1.53 -11.62
CA GLN A 286 25.99 2.68 -10.78
C GLN A 286 24.88 3.11 -9.80
N ALA A 287 24.08 2.16 -9.31
CA ALA A 287 22.97 2.42 -8.38
C ALA A 287 23.36 3.28 -7.16
N THR A 288 24.58 3.09 -6.63
CA THR A 288 25.11 3.86 -5.48
C THR A 288 25.36 5.34 -5.78
N ARG A 289 25.34 5.76 -7.05
CA ARG A 289 25.44 7.17 -7.45
C ARG A 289 24.09 7.87 -7.52
N LEU A 290 22.98 7.14 -7.54
CA LEU A 290 21.65 7.72 -7.61
C LEU A 290 21.37 8.52 -6.32
N PRO A 291 21.06 9.82 -6.35
CA PRO A 291 20.90 10.62 -5.12
C PRO A 291 19.58 10.34 -4.38
N ILE A 292 18.82 9.35 -4.85
CA ILE A 292 17.60 8.82 -4.26
C ILE A 292 17.66 7.28 -4.22
N ASP A 293 16.76 6.70 -3.45
CA ASP A 293 16.45 5.27 -3.42
C ASP A 293 14.99 5.12 -3.00
N GLN A 294 14.44 3.92 -2.95
CA GLN A 294 12.99 3.73 -2.73
C GLN A 294 12.52 4.13 -1.32
N ASN A 295 13.43 4.31 -0.35
CA ASN A 295 13.10 5.00 0.90
C ASN A 295 12.71 6.47 0.70
N SER A 296 13.31 7.14 -0.30
CA SER A 296 13.00 8.52 -0.66
C SER A 296 11.59 8.63 -1.23
N LEU A 297 11.19 7.67 -2.07
CA LEU A 297 9.82 7.58 -2.59
C LEU A 297 8.82 7.36 -1.46
N GLY A 298 9.05 6.36 -0.59
CA GLY A 298 8.18 6.10 0.57
C GLY A 298 8.07 7.31 1.52
N ALA A 299 9.16 8.07 1.68
CA ALA A 299 9.18 9.28 2.49
C ALA A 299 8.29 10.40 1.92
N LEU A 300 8.17 10.54 0.60
CA LEU A 300 7.28 11.54 -0.01
C LEU A 300 5.82 11.42 0.43
N LEU A 301 5.37 10.22 0.79
CA LEU A 301 4.01 10.01 1.25
C LEU A 301 3.76 10.52 2.66
N ALA A 302 4.80 10.71 3.49
CA ALA A 302 4.61 11.12 4.87
C ALA A 302 3.92 12.50 4.98
N PRO A 303 2.90 12.68 5.85
CA PRO A 303 2.37 11.74 6.84
C PRO A 303 1.10 10.98 6.39
N ARG A 304 0.83 10.87 5.09
CA ARG A 304 -0.34 10.18 4.54
C ARG A 304 -0.19 8.65 4.69
N PRO A 305 -1.29 7.91 4.94
CA PRO A 305 -1.26 6.46 5.07
C PRO A 305 -0.59 5.71 3.90
N LEU A 306 0.40 4.87 4.21
CA LEU A 306 1.11 3.99 3.27
C LEU A 306 1.16 2.57 3.83
N LEU A 307 0.59 1.60 3.13
CA LEU A 307 0.73 0.17 3.44
C LEU A 307 1.50 -0.54 2.33
N ILE A 308 2.67 -1.05 2.65
CA ILE A 308 3.50 -1.85 1.75
C ILE A 308 3.15 -3.33 1.97
N THR A 309 2.57 -4.01 0.97
CA THR A 309 2.39 -5.47 1.05
C THR A 309 3.44 -6.17 0.21
N ASN A 310 3.96 -7.31 0.66
CA ASN A 310 4.99 -8.04 -0.08
C ASN A 310 5.00 -9.54 0.27
N GLY A 311 5.41 -10.39 -0.67
CA GLY A 311 5.73 -11.78 -0.38
C GLY A 311 7.08 -11.93 0.34
N THR A 312 7.31 -13.07 0.99
CA THR A 312 8.62 -13.42 1.56
C THR A 312 9.47 -14.27 0.61
N GLU A 313 10.67 -14.61 1.08
CA GLU A 313 11.82 -15.07 0.31
C GLU A 313 11.69 -16.44 -0.36
N GLY A 314 10.73 -17.28 0.07
CA GLY A 314 10.51 -18.59 -0.54
C GLY A 314 9.76 -18.53 -1.87
N SER A 315 9.30 -17.36 -2.32
CA SER A 315 8.30 -17.29 -3.39
C SER A 315 8.21 -15.97 -4.16
N ASP A 316 8.60 -14.84 -3.56
CA ASP A 316 8.53 -13.52 -4.19
C ASP A 316 9.89 -12.79 -4.15
N ILE A 317 11.00 -13.55 -4.09
CA ILE A 317 12.36 -13.00 -3.91
C ILE A 317 12.74 -11.96 -4.97
N ARG A 318 12.22 -12.08 -6.19
CA ARG A 318 12.40 -11.09 -7.27
C ARG A 318 12.00 -9.67 -6.83
N THR A 319 11.05 -9.53 -5.91
CA THR A 319 10.61 -8.22 -5.39
C THR A 319 11.54 -7.61 -4.35
N ASN A 320 12.69 -8.22 -4.05
CA ASN A 320 13.61 -7.73 -3.03
C ASN A 320 12.91 -7.47 -1.69
N PRO A 321 12.37 -8.52 -1.03
CA PRO A 321 11.57 -8.35 0.18
C PRO A 321 12.39 -7.82 1.36
N GLN A 322 13.70 -8.15 1.45
CA GLN A 322 14.60 -7.62 2.46
C GLN A 322 14.89 -6.13 2.25
N GLY A 323 15.21 -5.72 1.01
CA GLY A 323 15.35 -4.30 0.65
C GLY A 323 14.04 -3.53 0.84
N THR A 324 12.90 -4.12 0.52
CA THR A 324 11.58 -3.51 0.78
C THR A 324 11.38 -3.21 2.27
N GLY A 325 11.80 -4.12 3.14
CA GLY A 325 11.74 -3.92 4.59
C GLY A 325 12.70 -2.82 5.07
N LEU A 326 13.83 -2.64 4.39
CA LEU A 326 14.77 -1.56 4.64
C LEU A 326 14.20 -0.20 4.20
N SER A 327 13.60 -0.11 3.02
CA SER A 327 12.86 1.09 2.56
C SER A 327 11.77 1.49 3.54
N TYR A 328 10.98 0.53 4.02
CA TYR A 328 9.95 0.77 5.04
C TYR A 328 10.54 1.40 6.30
N ARG A 329 11.59 0.79 6.87
CA ARG A 329 12.20 1.26 8.12
C ARG A 329 12.82 2.66 7.96
N ALA A 330 13.50 2.89 6.84
CA ALA A 330 14.08 4.20 6.52
C ALA A 330 12.99 5.28 6.34
N ALA A 331 11.92 4.98 5.59
CA ALA A 331 10.80 5.90 5.41
C ALA A 331 10.05 6.13 6.74
N GLN A 332 9.89 5.11 7.58
CA GLN A 332 9.23 5.22 8.89
C GLN A 332 9.91 6.23 9.81
N MET A 333 11.22 6.43 9.69
CA MET A 333 11.91 7.49 10.43
C MET A 333 11.35 8.88 10.10
N VAL A 334 10.98 9.14 8.84
CA VAL A 334 10.34 10.40 8.41
C VAL A 334 8.92 10.50 8.97
N TYR A 335 8.16 9.41 8.92
CA TYR A 335 6.83 9.36 9.55
C TYR A 335 6.92 9.64 11.05
N GLN A 336 7.91 9.08 11.75
CA GLN A 336 8.17 9.37 13.16
C GLN A 336 8.55 10.82 13.40
N TYR A 337 9.41 11.40 12.56
CA TYR A 337 9.78 12.82 12.62
C TYR A 337 8.57 13.76 12.54
N LEU A 338 7.55 13.35 11.77
CA LEU A 338 6.30 14.10 11.59
C LEU A 338 5.20 13.71 12.59
N GLY A 339 5.50 12.90 13.61
CA GLY A 339 4.51 12.47 14.62
C GLY A 339 3.45 11.49 14.07
N ALA A 340 3.74 10.81 12.97
CA ALA A 340 2.83 9.92 12.24
C ALA A 340 3.41 8.51 12.05
N ARG A 341 4.27 8.04 12.96
CA ARG A 341 5.04 6.78 12.85
C ARG A 341 4.18 5.57 12.43
N ASP A 342 2.95 5.50 12.92
CA ASP A 342 2.03 4.40 12.69
C ASP A 342 1.31 4.46 11.33
N ARG A 343 1.33 5.62 10.65
CA ARG A 343 0.69 5.79 9.33
C ARG A 343 1.48 5.18 8.17
N ILE A 344 2.63 4.58 8.43
CA ILE A 344 3.30 3.69 7.48
C ILE A 344 3.33 2.27 8.05
N GLY A 345 2.98 1.29 7.20
CA GLY A 345 2.94 -0.11 7.58
C GLY A 345 3.52 -1.05 6.53
N VAL A 346 3.85 -2.25 6.96
CA VAL A 346 4.19 -3.42 6.15
C VAL A 346 3.27 -4.59 6.46
N ALA A 347 2.93 -5.37 5.44
CA ALA A 347 2.28 -6.66 5.59
C ALA A 347 2.99 -7.69 4.72
N TYR A 348 3.78 -8.56 5.36
CA TYR A 348 4.43 -9.67 4.68
C TYR A 348 3.56 -10.93 4.75
N ARG A 349 3.52 -11.67 3.63
CA ARG A 349 2.88 -12.99 3.58
C ARG A 349 3.82 -14.03 2.98
N SER A 350 3.60 -15.29 3.35
CA SER A 350 4.20 -16.42 2.64
C SER A 350 3.56 -16.61 1.27
N GLY A 351 4.26 -17.28 0.35
CA GLY A 351 3.72 -17.63 -0.98
C GLY A 351 4.15 -16.68 -2.09
N GLY A 352 4.02 -17.16 -3.34
CA GLY A 352 4.54 -16.58 -4.59
C GLY A 352 4.15 -15.15 -4.92
N HIS A 353 4.54 -14.75 -6.13
CA HIS A 353 4.13 -13.49 -6.73
C HIS A 353 2.63 -13.51 -7.15
N GLN A 354 1.74 -13.63 -6.17
CA GLN A 354 0.29 -13.60 -6.35
C GLN A 354 -0.39 -12.79 -5.26
N ILE A 355 -1.59 -12.27 -5.54
CA ILE A 355 -2.41 -11.65 -4.50
C ILE A 355 -3.22 -12.73 -3.81
N ASP A 356 -3.16 -12.80 -2.47
CA ASP A 356 -4.01 -13.70 -1.70
C ASP A 356 -4.96 -12.94 -0.75
N ILE A 357 -5.80 -13.69 -0.03
CA ILE A 357 -6.76 -13.11 0.90
C ILE A 357 -6.11 -12.40 2.09
N ASN A 358 -4.87 -12.75 2.45
CA ASN A 358 -4.13 -12.10 3.52
C ASN A 358 -3.68 -10.69 3.10
N ASP A 359 -3.26 -10.51 1.84
CA ASP A 359 -3.01 -9.17 1.28
C ASP A 359 -4.28 -8.33 1.35
N TYR A 360 -5.39 -8.84 0.81
CA TYR A 360 -6.66 -8.09 0.79
C TYR A 360 -7.11 -7.70 2.19
N ASN A 361 -7.08 -8.63 3.14
CA ASN A 361 -7.45 -8.33 4.51
C ASN A 361 -6.50 -7.31 5.15
N ALA A 362 -5.19 -7.38 4.91
CA ALA A 362 -4.24 -6.38 5.40
C ALA A 362 -4.55 -4.99 4.84
N VAL A 363 -4.82 -4.90 3.54
CA VAL A 363 -5.19 -3.66 2.87
C VAL A 363 -6.45 -3.07 3.46
N MET A 364 -7.51 -3.86 3.59
CA MET A 364 -8.78 -3.38 4.10
C MET A 364 -8.71 -3.03 5.59
N ASP A 365 -7.97 -3.79 6.40
CA ASP A 365 -7.75 -3.48 7.81
C ASP A 365 -7.00 -2.16 7.97
N PHE A 366 -5.96 -1.91 7.18
CA PHE A 366 -5.22 -0.63 7.23
C PHE A 366 -6.07 0.54 6.73
N ALA A 367 -6.85 0.32 5.67
CA ALA A 367 -7.79 1.30 5.15
C ALA A 367 -8.88 1.63 6.20
N ASP A 368 -9.45 0.64 6.87
CA ASP A 368 -10.44 0.85 7.91
C ASP A 368 -9.86 1.67 9.07
N LYS A 369 -8.61 1.39 9.47
CA LYS A 369 -7.91 2.16 10.49
C LYS A 369 -7.72 3.63 10.10
N TYR A 370 -7.17 3.92 8.92
CA TYR A 370 -6.71 5.28 8.60
C TYR A 370 -7.64 6.10 7.71
N VAL A 371 -8.50 5.45 6.91
CA VAL A 371 -9.46 6.15 6.04
C VAL A 371 -10.82 6.31 6.75
N LYS A 372 -11.22 5.32 7.56
CA LYS A 372 -12.47 5.37 8.33
C LYS A 372 -12.32 5.66 9.82
N GLY A 373 -11.12 5.49 10.38
CA GLY A 373 -10.91 5.68 11.83
C GLY A 373 -11.45 4.54 12.68
N LEU A 374 -11.57 3.33 12.13
CA LEU A 374 -12.06 2.15 12.85
C LEU A 374 -10.94 1.50 13.68
N ALA A 375 -11.31 0.88 14.79
CA ALA A 375 -10.38 0.08 15.59
C ALA A 375 -10.02 -1.22 14.85
N VAL A 376 -8.72 -1.52 14.80
CA VAL A 376 -8.17 -2.69 14.09
C VAL A 376 -7.08 -3.32 14.96
N SER A 377 -7.13 -4.63 15.14
CA SER A 377 -6.19 -5.39 15.98
C SER A 377 -4.93 -5.85 15.23
N ARG A 378 -4.96 -5.92 13.90
CA ARG A 378 -3.81 -6.28 13.06
C ARG A 378 -2.68 -5.26 13.25
N THR A 379 -1.46 -5.77 13.41
CA THR A 379 -0.24 -4.96 13.39
C THR A 379 0.37 -4.91 11.98
N PHE A 380 1.11 -3.84 11.70
CA PHE A 380 1.65 -3.55 10.37
C PHE A 380 3.15 -3.16 10.43
N ASP A 381 3.89 -3.75 11.34
CA ASP A 381 5.29 -3.40 11.63
C ASP A 381 6.24 -4.60 11.66
N THR A 382 5.73 -5.80 11.42
CA THR A 382 6.51 -7.03 11.37
C THR A 382 7.24 -7.17 10.04
N VAL A 383 8.53 -6.85 10.04
CA VAL A 383 9.45 -7.15 8.93
C VAL A 383 10.19 -8.46 9.26
N PRO A 384 10.03 -9.54 8.47
CA PRO A 384 10.63 -10.84 8.74
C PRO A 384 12.13 -10.92 8.36
N TYR A 385 12.84 -9.79 8.47
CA TYR A 385 14.25 -9.65 8.11
C TYR A 385 15.00 -8.88 9.20
N PRO A 386 16.33 -9.07 9.34
CA PRO A 386 17.14 -8.40 10.37
C PRO A 386 16.96 -6.88 10.38
N ALA A 387 17.16 -6.28 11.55
CA ALA A 387 17.18 -4.83 11.70
C ALA A 387 18.28 -4.18 10.83
N PRO A 388 18.11 -2.93 10.38
CA PRO A 388 19.11 -2.24 9.58
C PRO A 388 20.43 -2.08 10.35
N THR A 389 21.53 -2.22 9.63
CA THR A 389 22.87 -1.91 10.14
C THR A 389 23.22 -0.43 9.92
N THR A 390 24.23 0.09 10.62
CA THR A 390 24.78 1.43 10.38
C THR A 390 25.41 1.58 8.99
N ALA A 391 25.81 0.48 8.34
CA ALA A 391 26.27 0.48 6.95
C ALA A 391 25.11 0.64 5.94
N GLN A 392 23.86 0.47 6.38
CA GLN A 392 22.67 0.67 5.54
C GLN A 392 22.00 2.02 5.84
N ILE A 393 21.87 2.35 7.12
CA ILE A 393 21.22 3.55 7.64
C ILE A 393 22.09 4.16 8.77
N PRO A 394 23.10 4.98 8.44
CA PRO A 394 23.95 5.65 9.43
C PRO A 394 23.33 6.91 10.09
N TRP A 395 22.26 7.49 9.53
CA TRP A 395 21.66 8.74 10.05
C TRP A 395 20.64 8.51 11.16
N THR A 396 20.39 9.56 11.93
CA THR A 396 19.39 9.62 13.01
C THR A 396 18.29 10.62 12.70
N ILE A 397 17.16 10.49 13.42
CA ILE A 397 16.06 11.45 13.37
C ILE A 397 16.49 12.76 14.05
N PRO A 398 16.36 13.93 13.40
CA PRO A 398 16.67 15.21 14.02
C PRO A 398 15.74 15.52 15.21
N SER A 399 16.24 16.29 16.19
CA SER A 399 15.50 16.64 17.42
C SER A 399 14.34 17.61 17.21
N GLY A 400 14.24 18.28 16.06
CA GLY A 400 13.20 19.28 15.76
C GLY A 400 11.94 18.75 15.09
N GLY A 401 11.71 17.44 15.15
CA GLY A 401 10.45 16.83 14.67
C GLY A 401 9.27 17.23 15.54
N GLY A 402 8.04 17.08 15.02
CA GLY A 402 6.82 17.22 15.82
C GLY A 402 6.82 16.27 17.03
N PRO A 403 5.86 16.37 17.98
CA PRO A 403 5.89 15.63 19.24
C PRO A 403 6.20 14.15 18.96
N THR A 404 7.42 13.74 19.33
CA THR A 404 7.89 12.40 19.13
C THR A 404 7.17 11.54 20.14
N SER A 405 6.17 10.78 19.69
CA SER A 405 5.79 9.60 20.45
C SER A 405 7.00 8.66 20.40
N ALA A 406 7.79 8.69 21.47
CA ALA A 406 8.96 7.84 21.60
C ALA A 406 8.54 6.38 21.37
N PRO A 407 9.37 5.55 20.70
CA PRO A 407 9.19 4.11 20.78
C PRO A 407 9.16 3.74 22.28
N PRO A 408 8.29 2.82 22.73
CA PRO A 408 8.28 2.43 24.14
C PRO A 408 9.62 1.77 24.44
N THR A 409 10.52 2.48 25.14
CA THR A 409 11.65 1.89 25.82
C THR A 409 11.13 1.27 27.12
N SER A 410 10.53 0.09 27.02
CA SER A 410 10.32 -0.72 28.22
C SER A 410 11.65 -1.37 28.60
N SER A 411 12.33 -0.76 29.58
CA SER A 411 13.14 -1.54 30.50
C SER A 411 12.18 -2.46 31.29
N PRO A 412 12.58 -3.71 31.61
CA PRO A 412 11.70 -4.61 32.36
C PRO A 412 11.36 -3.97 33.72
N PRO A 413 10.08 -3.75 34.08
CA PRO A 413 9.74 -3.21 35.38
C PRO A 413 9.90 -4.31 36.44
N THR A 414 10.83 -4.10 37.36
CA THR A 414 10.85 -4.74 38.68
C THR A 414 9.82 -4.06 39.57
N SER A 415 8.58 -4.52 39.56
CA SER A 415 7.63 -4.30 40.66
C SER A 415 6.47 -5.29 40.58
N ALA A 416 6.20 -5.96 41.70
CA ALA A 416 5.18 -7.00 41.84
C ALA A 416 3.76 -6.47 41.49
N PRO A 417 2.96 -7.19 40.66
CA PRO A 417 1.59 -6.78 40.35
C PRO A 417 0.61 -7.03 41.51
N PRO A 418 -0.40 -6.16 41.69
CA PRO A 418 -1.48 -6.33 42.65
C PRO A 418 -2.52 -7.35 42.15
N THR A 419 -3.18 -7.98 43.13
CA THR A 419 -4.22 -9.00 42.99
C THR A 419 -5.59 -8.43 42.60
N SER A 420 -6.08 -8.80 41.41
CA SER A 420 -7.52 -8.95 41.14
C SER A 420 -7.71 -9.97 40.01
N ALA A 421 -8.49 -11.03 40.26
CA ALA A 421 -8.59 -12.23 39.41
C ALA A 421 -9.56 -12.08 38.21
N PRO A 422 -9.14 -12.39 36.97
CA PRO A 422 -10.01 -12.65 35.81
C PRO A 422 -10.49 -14.12 35.78
N PRO A 423 -11.55 -14.45 35.00
CA PRO A 423 -12.16 -15.78 35.01
C PRO A 423 -11.21 -16.82 34.41
N THR A 424 -11.03 -17.92 35.15
CA THR A 424 -10.27 -19.11 34.77
C THR A 424 -10.96 -19.87 33.64
N SER A 425 -10.34 -19.88 32.46
CA SER A 425 -10.37 -21.05 31.56
C SER A 425 -8.97 -21.66 31.57
N ALA A 426 -8.86 -22.93 31.97
CA ALA A 426 -7.59 -23.64 32.06
C ALA A 426 -6.87 -23.69 30.69
N PRO A 427 -5.54 -23.52 30.64
CA PRO A 427 -4.76 -23.80 29.44
C PRO A 427 -4.91 -25.28 29.04
N PRO A 428 -4.90 -25.62 27.74
CA PRO A 428 -4.78 -27.01 27.34
C PRO A 428 -3.40 -27.51 27.77
N THR A 429 -3.38 -28.51 28.64
CA THR A 429 -2.16 -29.23 29.02
C THR A 429 -1.62 -29.95 27.79
N THR A 430 -0.52 -29.45 27.23
CA THR A 430 0.20 -30.12 26.14
C THR A 430 0.93 -31.35 26.69
N SER A 431 0.45 -32.55 26.37
CA SER A 431 1.23 -33.76 26.52
C SER A 431 2.39 -33.78 25.52
N ALA A 432 3.55 -34.29 25.94
CA ALA A 432 4.65 -34.57 25.02
C ALA A 432 4.20 -35.59 23.95
N PRO A 433 4.73 -35.54 22.71
CA PRO A 433 4.40 -36.51 21.68
C PRO A 433 4.65 -37.94 22.18
N VAL A 434 3.63 -38.79 22.14
CA VAL A 434 3.82 -40.23 22.36
C VAL A 434 4.27 -40.83 21.02
N GLY A 435 5.58 -40.78 20.75
CA GLY A 435 6.19 -41.30 19.51
C GLY A 435 6.93 -40.23 18.69
N ALA A 436 7.20 -40.53 17.41
CA ALA A 436 8.00 -39.67 16.52
C ALA A 436 7.30 -38.35 16.13
N CYS A 437 5.96 -38.30 16.17
CA CYS A 437 5.18 -37.11 15.84
C CYS A 437 4.00 -36.91 16.82
N GLY A 438 3.73 -35.66 17.19
CA GLY A 438 2.55 -35.24 17.93
C GLY A 438 1.80 -34.12 17.22
N ALA A 439 0.49 -33.99 17.48
CA ALA A 439 -0.32 -32.90 16.94
C ALA A 439 -1.30 -32.34 17.99
N THR A 440 -1.47 -31.02 18.01
CA THR A 440 -2.42 -30.33 18.90
C THR A 440 -3.29 -29.37 18.11
N TYR A 441 -4.58 -29.29 18.45
CA TYR A 441 -5.56 -28.44 17.80
C TYR A 441 -5.90 -27.22 18.66
N ARG A 442 -6.13 -26.07 18.02
CA ARG A 442 -6.92 -24.99 18.60
C ARG A 442 -7.86 -24.36 17.57
N THR A 443 -9.00 -23.86 18.05
CA THR A 443 -9.84 -22.96 17.27
C THR A 443 -9.25 -21.56 17.32
N VAL A 444 -8.95 -20.99 16.16
CA VAL A 444 -8.37 -19.65 16.03
C VAL A 444 -9.46 -18.58 16.02
N ASN A 445 -10.55 -18.85 15.32
CA ASN A 445 -11.70 -17.95 15.21
C ASN A 445 -12.97 -18.75 14.90
N ALA A 446 -14.14 -18.22 15.22
CA ALA A 446 -15.44 -18.82 14.89
C ALA A 446 -16.48 -17.73 14.55
N TRP A 447 -17.37 -18.04 13.61
CA TRP A 447 -18.46 -17.17 13.18
C TRP A 447 -19.74 -18.00 12.93
N SER A 448 -20.86 -17.33 12.69
CA SER A 448 -22.12 -18.02 12.39
C SER A 448 -21.96 -18.90 11.14
N GLY A 449 -21.99 -20.22 11.32
CA GLY A 449 -21.91 -21.21 10.25
C GLY A 449 -20.49 -21.66 9.87
N GLY A 450 -19.42 -21.17 10.52
CA GLY A 450 -18.07 -21.65 10.24
C GLY A 450 -17.01 -21.28 11.27
N TYR A 451 -15.83 -21.87 11.14
CA TYR A 451 -14.71 -21.66 12.05
C TYR A 451 -13.37 -21.85 11.37
N GLN A 452 -12.32 -21.30 11.99
CA GLN A 452 -10.93 -21.52 11.61
C GLN A 452 -10.24 -22.41 12.63
N GLY A 453 -9.75 -23.56 12.19
CA GLY A 453 -8.92 -24.46 12.97
C GLY A 453 -7.44 -24.30 12.64
N GLU A 454 -6.58 -24.42 13.65
CA GLU A 454 -5.14 -24.56 13.48
C GLU A 454 -4.66 -25.82 14.20
N VAL A 455 -3.79 -26.57 13.53
CA VAL A 455 -3.11 -27.73 14.08
C VAL A 455 -1.61 -27.47 14.09
N THR A 456 -1.01 -27.60 15.27
CA THR A 456 0.44 -27.63 15.44
C THR A 456 0.92 -29.06 15.38
N VAL A 457 1.87 -29.35 14.50
CA VAL A 457 2.55 -30.63 14.37
C VAL A 457 3.94 -30.49 14.98
N ARG A 458 4.33 -31.41 15.86
CA ARG A 458 5.62 -31.39 16.57
C ARG A 458 6.36 -32.70 16.40
N ALA A 459 7.63 -32.62 16.02
CA ALA A 459 8.54 -33.75 16.04
C ALA A 459 8.83 -34.16 17.49
N GLY A 460 9.00 -35.47 17.73
CA GLY A 460 9.50 -36.01 18.99
C GLY A 460 10.98 -35.65 19.23
N THR A 461 11.68 -36.46 20.00
CA THR A 461 13.11 -36.23 20.30
C THR A 461 14.05 -36.54 19.13
N ALA A 462 13.53 -37.04 18.01
CA ALA A 462 14.24 -37.26 16.75
C ALA A 462 13.64 -36.41 15.63
N ALA A 463 14.45 -36.09 14.61
CA ALA A 463 13.97 -35.40 13.42
C ALA A 463 13.03 -36.31 12.60
N ILE A 464 12.05 -35.71 11.93
CA ILE A 464 11.11 -36.41 11.04
C ILE A 464 11.16 -35.82 9.63
N ASN A 465 10.92 -36.65 8.61
CA ASN A 465 10.93 -36.25 7.20
C ASN A 465 9.58 -36.58 6.53
N GLY A 466 8.55 -35.93 7.05
CA GLY A 466 7.16 -36.13 6.67
C GLY A 466 6.28 -36.29 7.90
N TRP A 467 5.04 -35.83 7.79
CA TRP A 467 4.04 -36.06 8.83
C TRP A 467 2.66 -36.21 8.22
N THR A 468 1.82 -37.00 8.88
CA THR A 468 0.42 -37.20 8.52
C THR A 468 -0.43 -37.06 9.78
N VAL A 469 -1.34 -36.09 9.78
CA VAL A 469 -2.31 -35.89 10.87
C VAL A 469 -3.69 -36.39 10.42
N ARG A 470 -4.37 -37.13 11.30
CA ARG A 470 -5.72 -37.65 11.05
C ARG A 470 -6.65 -37.35 12.22
N TRP A 471 -7.91 -37.04 11.91
CA TRP A 471 -8.98 -36.90 12.91
C TRP A 471 -10.36 -37.18 12.32
N ALA A 472 -11.34 -37.44 13.17
CA ALA A 472 -12.74 -37.57 12.79
C ALA A 472 -13.38 -36.18 12.64
N LEU A 473 -14.08 -35.93 11.54
CA LEU A 473 -14.89 -34.73 11.37
C LEU A 473 -16.25 -34.91 12.06
N PRO A 474 -16.68 -33.96 12.91
CA PRO A 474 -18.02 -34.00 13.49
C PRO A 474 -19.11 -34.04 12.41
N ALA A 475 -20.21 -34.74 12.70
CA ALA A 475 -21.36 -34.80 11.80
C ALA A 475 -21.88 -33.40 11.47
N GLY A 476 -22.12 -33.12 10.18
CA GLY A 476 -22.56 -31.81 9.71
C GLY A 476 -21.46 -30.77 9.53
N THR A 477 -20.18 -31.15 9.70
CA THR A 477 -19.03 -30.28 9.40
C THR A 477 -18.28 -30.76 8.16
N THR A 478 -17.73 -29.81 7.40
CA THR A 478 -16.85 -30.06 6.26
C THR A 478 -15.63 -29.15 6.33
N ILE A 479 -14.52 -29.58 5.75
CA ILE A 479 -13.37 -28.69 5.51
C ILE A 479 -13.61 -28.00 4.17
N SER A 480 -13.79 -26.69 4.17
CA SER A 480 -13.98 -25.91 2.94
C SER A 480 -12.65 -25.48 2.32
N GLN A 481 -11.62 -25.31 3.13
CA GLN A 481 -10.29 -24.92 2.70
C GLN A 481 -9.24 -25.39 3.71
N LEU A 482 -8.05 -25.76 3.25
CA LEU A 482 -6.91 -26.11 4.07
C LEU A 482 -5.64 -25.52 3.46
N TRP A 483 -4.71 -25.06 4.30
CA TRP A 483 -3.41 -24.55 3.88
C TRP A 483 -2.29 -25.21 4.68
N ASN A 484 -1.06 -25.13 4.16
CA ASN A 484 0.14 -25.77 4.72
C ASN A 484 0.04 -27.30 4.87
N GLY A 485 -0.79 -27.94 4.06
CA GLY A 485 -0.93 -29.37 3.96
C GLY A 485 -1.76 -29.77 2.73
N THR A 486 -1.77 -31.06 2.42
CA THR A 486 -2.67 -31.66 1.43
C THR A 486 -3.62 -32.59 2.17
N TYR A 487 -4.91 -32.55 1.85
CA TYR A 487 -5.91 -33.29 2.62
C TYR A 487 -6.83 -34.14 1.77
N THR A 488 -7.29 -35.24 2.37
CA THR A 488 -8.37 -36.06 1.87
C THR A 488 -9.41 -36.27 2.98
N VAL A 489 -10.67 -36.41 2.58
CA VAL A 489 -11.76 -36.76 3.49
C VAL A 489 -12.40 -38.05 2.99
N SER A 490 -12.42 -39.08 3.82
CA SER A 490 -13.07 -40.36 3.51
C SER A 490 -13.67 -40.96 4.77
N GLY A 491 -14.89 -41.50 4.67
CA GLY A 491 -15.60 -42.13 5.80
C GLY A 491 -15.77 -41.23 7.03
N GLY A 492 -15.90 -39.91 6.84
CA GLY A 492 -16.03 -38.94 7.94
C GLY A 492 -14.72 -38.61 8.67
N ALA A 493 -13.56 -39.03 8.16
CA ALA A 493 -12.26 -38.68 8.73
C ALA A 493 -11.44 -37.82 7.76
N ALA A 494 -10.84 -36.75 8.28
CA ALA A 494 -9.87 -35.92 7.56
C ALA A 494 -8.46 -36.48 7.77
N THR A 495 -7.70 -36.61 6.68
CA THR A 495 -6.28 -36.97 6.71
C THR A 495 -5.49 -35.87 6.01
N VAL A 496 -4.54 -35.27 6.71
CA VAL A 496 -3.69 -34.18 6.21
C VAL A 496 -2.25 -34.63 6.20
N ARG A 497 -1.60 -34.55 5.03
CA ARG A 497 -0.16 -34.75 4.87
C ARG A 497 0.54 -33.41 4.76
N ASN A 498 1.80 -33.37 5.15
CA ASN A 498 2.64 -32.20 4.97
C ASN A 498 2.62 -31.68 3.53
N ALA A 499 2.73 -30.37 3.37
CA ALA A 499 3.10 -29.77 2.09
C ALA A 499 4.55 -30.11 1.78
N THR A 500 4.96 -29.93 0.52
CA THR A 500 6.32 -30.28 0.06
C THR A 500 7.43 -29.57 0.83
N TYR A 501 7.14 -28.42 1.45
CA TYR A 501 8.12 -27.56 2.13
C TYR A 501 8.14 -27.66 3.66
N ASN A 502 7.15 -28.32 4.29
CA ASN A 502 7.04 -28.35 5.76
C ASN A 502 7.04 -29.76 6.36
N GLY A 503 7.47 -30.77 5.58
CA GLY A 503 7.57 -32.16 6.05
C GLY A 503 8.79 -32.43 6.93
N SER A 504 9.91 -31.76 6.68
CA SER A 504 11.16 -31.95 7.42
C SER A 504 11.18 -31.09 8.68
N LEU A 505 11.19 -31.73 9.85
CA LEU A 505 11.26 -31.06 11.15
C LEU A 505 12.43 -31.64 11.96
N ALA A 506 13.30 -30.76 12.47
CA ALA A 506 14.31 -31.14 13.44
C ALA A 506 13.67 -31.68 14.73
N ALA A 507 14.44 -32.39 15.55
CA ALA A 507 13.99 -32.86 16.86
C ALA A 507 13.38 -31.72 17.68
N ASN A 508 12.22 -31.96 18.29
CA ASN A 508 11.42 -31.01 19.07
C ASN A 508 10.86 -29.80 18.30
N ALA A 509 11.16 -29.64 17.01
CA ALA A 509 10.65 -28.55 16.19
C ALA A 509 9.16 -28.76 15.85
N SER A 510 8.51 -27.67 15.42
CA SER A 510 7.09 -27.69 15.09
C SER A 510 6.78 -26.93 13.81
N THR A 511 5.68 -27.30 13.17
CA THR A 511 5.05 -26.55 12.09
C THR A 511 3.55 -26.47 12.34
N THR A 512 2.85 -25.67 11.54
CA THR A 512 1.41 -25.49 11.67
C THR A 512 0.72 -25.56 10.32
N PHE A 513 -0.44 -26.19 10.30
CA PHE A 513 -1.39 -26.08 9.22
C PHE A 513 -2.74 -25.61 9.75
N GLY A 514 -3.54 -24.99 8.88
CA GLY A 514 -4.85 -24.50 9.27
C GLY A 514 -5.89 -24.81 8.22
N PHE A 515 -7.15 -24.70 8.64
CA PHE A 515 -8.29 -25.00 7.78
C PHE A 515 -9.51 -24.16 8.16
N LEU A 516 -10.40 -23.97 7.19
CA LEU A 516 -11.76 -23.46 7.41
C LEU A 516 -12.72 -24.65 7.47
N GLY A 517 -13.48 -24.71 8.56
CA GLY A 517 -14.54 -25.68 8.77
C GLY A 517 -15.92 -25.03 8.67
N THR A 518 -16.91 -25.76 8.17
CA THR A 518 -18.33 -25.38 8.27
C THR A 518 -18.94 -25.89 9.58
N GLY A 519 -19.95 -25.20 10.09
CA GLY A 519 -20.63 -25.56 11.34
C GLY A 519 -19.97 -24.97 12.60
N SER A 520 -20.17 -25.63 13.74
CA SER A 520 -19.61 -25.19 15.02
C SER A 520 -18.25 -25.85 15.30
N PRO A 521 -17.25 -25.13 15.83
CA PRO A 521 -15.97 -25.72 16.18
C PRO A 521 -16.13 -26.76 17.29
N SER A 522 -15.34 -27.82 17.22
CA SER A 522 -15.19 -28.81 18.29
C SER A 522 -13.70 -29.08 18.52
N THR A 523 -13.35 -29.76 19.61
CA THR A 523 -11.96 -30.16 19.88
C THR A 523 -11.77 -31.62 19.45
N PRO A 524 -11.22 -31.90 18.26
CA PRO A 524 -11.04 -33.26 17.78
C PRO A 524 -9.85 -33.94 18.46
N THR A 525 -9.93 -35.26 18.63
CA THR A 525 -8.77 -36.09 18.95
C THR A 525 -7.91 -36.27 17.70
N LEU A 526 -6.67 -35.80 17.74
CA LEU A 526 -5.72 -35.90 16.63
C LEU A 526 -4.78 -37.11 16.80
N THR A 527 -4.46 -37.78 15.70
CA THR A 527 -3.33 -38.72 15.62
C THR A 527 -2.29 -38.19 14.64
N CYS A 528 -1.00 -38.26 14.97
CA CYS A 528 0.09 -37.94 14.03
C CYS A 528 1.02 -39.14 13.82
N THR A 529 1.44 -39.38 12.57
CA THR A 529 2.49 -40.34 12.21
C THR A 529 3.55 -39.70 11.33
N SER A 530 4.79 -40.20 11.44
CA SER A 530 5.90 -39.92 10.51
C SER A 530 6.22 -41.19 9.71
N PRO A 531 6.64 -41.09 8.43
CA PRO A 531 7.24 -42.20 7.69
C PRO A 531 8.49 -42.76 8.36
#